data_AF-A0AAT9HNV2-F1
#
_entry.id   AF-A0AAT9HNV2-F1
#
_cell.length_a   1.000
_cell.length_b   1.000
_cell.length_c   1.000
_cell.angle_alpha   90.00
_cell.angle_beta   90.00
_cell.angle_gamma   90.00
#
_symmetry.space_group_name_H-M   'P 1'
#
loop_
_entity.id
_entity.type
_entity.pdbx_description
1 polymer ?
#
loop_
_entity_poly.entity_id
_entity_poly.type
_entity_poly.pdbx_seq_one_letter_code
_entity_poly.pdbx_strand_id
1 'polypeptide(L)'
;MAHHRWLPSVEKGKGLALDELIESGAAAFEGGQPWVGDAELELFEAPTEELARLEIHEPIAAYYRQVGVVWDGGRLLESGTSGAE
;
A
#
# COMPACT_ATOMS: atom_id res chain seq x y z
N MET A 1 5.96 3.98 -5.24
CA MET A 1 5.10 2.93 -4.67
C MET A 1 4.02 2.62 -5.68
N ALA A 2 3.80 1.34 -5.98
CA ALA A 2 2.71 0.93 -6.84
C ALA A 2 1.43 0.80 -6.01
N HIS A 3 0.33 1.36 -6.52
CA HIS A 3 -0.99 1.25 -5.90
C HIS A 3 -2.04 0.93 -6.96
N HIS A 4 -3.14 0.32 -6.53
CA HIS A 4 -4.34 0.19 -7.33
C HIS A 4 -5.30 1.33 -6.98
N ARG A 5 -5.75 2.07 -7.99
CA ARG A 5 -6.90 2.99 -7.87
C ARG A 5 -8.12 2.27 -8.39
N TRP A 6 -8.83 1.60 -7.47
CA TRP A 6 -10.02 0.83 -7.78
C TRP A 6 -11.27 1.51 -7.24
N LEU A 7 -12.23 1.76 -8.13
CA LEU A 7 -13.53 2.32 -7.77
C LEU A 7 -14.61 1.52 -8.49
N PRO A 8 -15.48 0.79 -7.77
CA PRO A 8 -16.62 0.11 -8.36
C PRO A 8 -17.56 1.08 -9.08
N SER A 9 -18.14 0.65 -10.20
CA SER A 9 -19.20 1.42 -10.85
C SER A 9 -20.47 1.41 -10.00
N VAL A 10 -21.21 2.52 -10.04
CA VAL A 10 -22.56 2.63 -9.48
C VAL A 10 -23.63 2.10 -10.44
N GLU A 11 -23.29 1.94 -11.72
CA GLU A 11 -24.20 1.42 -12.73
C GLU A 11 -24.36 -0.10 -12.60
N LYS A 12 -25.60 -0.57 -12.72
CA LYS A 12 -25.90 -1.99 -12.64
C LYS A 12 -25.25 -2.76 -13.79
N GLY A 13 -24.52 -3.83 -13.46
CA GLY A 13 -23.90 -4.72 -14.45
C GLY A 13 -22.64 -4.16 -15.12
N LYS A 14 -22.00 -3.18 -14.47
CA LYS A 14 -20.68 -2.66 -14.85
C LYS A 14 -19.64 -3.08 -13.81
N GLY A 15 -18.41 -3.28 -14.25
CA GLY A 15 -17.25 -3.55 -13.40
C GLY A 15 -16.73 -2.30 -12.70
N LEU A 16 -15.43 -2.06 -12.82
CA LEU A 16 -14.78 -0.93 -12.16
C LEU A 16 -14.88 0.36 -13.01
N ALA A 17 -15.30 1.46 -12.39
CA ALA A 17 -15.24 2.80 -12.97
C ALA A 17 -13.81 3.36 -12.99
N LEU A 18 -12.96 2.94 -12.05
CA LEU A 18 -11.51 3.10 -12.11
C LEU A 18 -10.85 1.75 -11.90
N ASP A 19 -10.04 1.35 -12.86
CA ASP A 19 -9.18 0.16 -12.80
C ASP A 19 -7.79 0.58 -13.28
N GLU A 20 -7.01 1.14 -12.37
CA GLU A 20 -5.73 1.74 -12.70
C GLU A 20 -4.62 1.23 -11.78
N LEU A 21 -3.51 0.82 -12.38
CA LEU A 21 -2.22 0.72 -11.69
C LEU A 21 -1.54 2.08 -11.76
N ILE A 22 -1.17 2.62 -10.60
CA ILE A 22 -0.50 3.92 -10.51
C ILE A 22 0.79 3.81 -9.73
N GLU A 23 1.68 4.75 -10.00
CA GLU A 23 2.86 5.02 -9.20
C GLU A 23 2.64 6.31 -8.39
N SER A 24 2.80 6.23 -7.08
CA SER A 24 2.84 7.39 -6.19
C SER A 24 4.11 7.35 -5.34
N GLY A 25 4.72 8.50 -5.09
CA GLY A 25 5.99 8.62 -4.40
C GLY A 25 6.18 9.97 -3.73
N ALA A 26 7.18 10.04 -2.85
CA ALA A 26 7.56 11.28 -2.20
C ALA A 26 8.15 12.26 -3.23
N ALA A 27 7.63 13.48 -3.28
CA ALA A 27 8.24 14.59 -4.00
C ALA A 27 9.41 15.20 -3.22
N ALA A 28 9.32 15.16 -1.88
CA ALA A 28 10.42 15.47 -0.97
C ALA A 28 10.36 14.56 0.26
N PHE A 29 11.52 14.30 0.86
CA PHE A 29 11.69 13.41 2.00
C PHE A 29 12.73 13.97 2.98
N GLU A 30 12.40 13.94 4.27
CA GLU A 30 13.32 14.22 5.37
C GLU A 30 13.31 13.04 6.35
N GLY A 31 14.49 12.64 6.78
CA GLY A 31 14.66 11.53 7.71
C GLY A 31 15.33 11.98 9.00
N GLY A 32 14.70 11.67 10.14
CA GLY A 32 15.38 11.74 11.43
C GLY A 32 16.43 10.63 11.60
N GLN A 33 17.15 10.67 12.72
CA GLN A 33 18.13 9.64 13.09
C GLN A 33 17.48 8.25 13.08
N PRO A 34 18.02 7.28 12.33
CA PRO A 34 17.57 5.89 12.40
C PRO A 34 18.17 5.17 13.61
N TRP A 35 17.38 4.28 14.19
CA TRP A 35 17.76 3.40 15.29
C TRP A 35 17.47 1.96 14.90
N VAL A 36 18.45 1.08 15.02
CA VAL A 36 18.27 -0.36 14.87
C VAL A 36 17.98 -0.98 16.24
N GLY A 37 17.21 -2.05 16.27
CA GLY A 37 16.96 -2.81 17.47
C GLY A 37 16.34 -4.17 17.17
N ASP A 38 15.92 -4.86 18.22
CA ASP A 38 15.15 -6.09 18.14
C ASP A 38 13.66 -5.78 18.31
N ALA A 39 12.79 -6.55 17.65
CA ALA A 39 11.34 -6.43 17.79
C ALA A 39 10.65 -7.78 17.55
N GLU A 40 9.52 -7.96 18.23
CA GLU A 40 8.57 -9.06 17.98
C GLU A 40 7.37 -8.50 17.21
N LEU A 41 6.84 -9.27 16.26
CA LEU A 41 5.67 -8.90 15.46
C LEU A 41 4.69 -10.07 15.42
N GLU A 42 3.45 -9.80 15.82
CA GLU A 42 2.33 -10.73 15.72
C GLU A 42 1.20 -10.07 14.92
N LEU A 43 0.58 -10.84 14.02
CA LEU A 43 -0.61 -10.41 13.28
C LEU A 43 -1.82 -11.13 13.84
N PHE A 44 -2.93 -10.40 13.99
CA PHE A 44 -4.15 -10.91 14.59
C PHE A 44 -5.28 -10.95 13.57
N GLU A 45 -6.15 -11.94 13.73
CA GLU A 45 -7.40 -12.05 12.98
C GLU A 45 -8.35 -10.89 13.34
N ALA A 46 -8.99 -10.32 12.33
CA ALA A 46 -10.10 -9.41 12.52
C ALA A 46 -11.19 -9.69 11.48
N PRO A 47 -12.50 -9.62 11.84
CA PRO A 47 -13.58 -10.04 10.94
C PRO A 47 -13.66 -9.29 9.60
N THR A 48 -13.03 -8.12 9.50
CA THR A 48 -13.06 -7.24 8.32
C THR A 48 -11.69 -7.09 7.66
N GLU A 49 -10.64 -7.70 8.21
CA GLU A 49 -9.27 -7.53 7.74
C GLU A 49 -8.69 -8.88 7.31
N GLU A 50 -7.79 -8.83 6.34
CA GLU A 50 -7.10 -10.01 5.83
C GLU A 50 -5.60 -10.03 6.22
N LEU A 51 -5.16 -9.12 7.09
CA LEU A 51 -3.74 -8.91 7.39
C LEU A 51 -3.05 -10.17 7.93
N ALA A 52 -3.75 -10.96 8.77
CA ALA A 52 -3.22 -12.19 9.34
C ALA A 52 -2.89 -13.28 8.29
N ARG A 53 -3.40 -13.16 7.04
CA ARG A 53 -3.03 -14.04 5.94
C ARG A 53 -1.57 -13.86 5.47
N LEU A 54 -0.93 -12.74 5.83
CA LEU A 54 0.49 -12.49 5.56
C LEU A 54 1.34 -13.14 6.65
N GLU A 55 1.47 -14.48 6.60
CA GLU A 55 2.21 -15.25 7.61
C GLU A 55 3.67 -14.77 7.76
N ILE A 56 4.07 -14.49 9.01
CA ILE A 56 5.44 -14.10 9.34
C ILE A 56 6.28 -15.36 9.48
N HIS A 57 7.13 -15.65 8.50
CA HIS A 57 8.08 -16.76 8.56
C HIS A 57 9.37 -16.40 9.30
N GLU A 58 9.93 -15.23 9.01
CA GLU A 58 11.19 -14.76 9.58
C GLU A 58 11.22 -13.22 9.61
N PRO A 59 11.28 -12.60 10.80
CA PRO A 59 11.62 -11.18 10.91
C PRO A 59 13.08 -10.94 10.47
N ILE A 60 13.29 -10.14 9.43
CA ILE A 60 14.64 -9.93 8.85
C ILE A 60 15.43 -8.75 9.46
N ALA A 61 14.73 -7.77 10.04
CA ALA A 61 15.32 -6.60 10.72
C ALA A 61 14.22 -5.80 11.44
N ALA A 62 14.60 -5.00 12.43
CA ALA A 62 13.75 -3.98 13.01
C ALA A 62 14.48 -2.64 13.13
N TYR A 63 13.75 -1.56 12.86
CA TYR A 63 14.28 -0.20 12.97
C TYR A 63 13.17 0.79 13.33
N TYR A 64 13.58 1.91 13.91
CA TYR A 64 12.75 3.08 14.14
C TYR A 64 13.39 4.29 13.47
N ARG A 65 12.58 5.14 12.82
CA ARG A 65 12.98 6.46 12.34
C ARG A 65 11.78 7.38 12.22
N GLN A 66 12.01 8.67 12.40
CA GLN A 66 11.03 9.70 12.02
C GLN A 66 11.18 10.02 10.53
N VAL A 67 10.04 10.26 9.87
CA VAL A 67 10.00 10.63 8.45
C VAL A 67 9.08 11.84 8.24
N GLY A 68 9.55 12.81 7.48
CA GLY A 68 8.77 13.88 6.88
C GLY A 68 8.65 13.64 5.38
N VAL A 69 7.45 13.75 4.82
CA VAL A 69 7.21 13.47 3.39
C VAL A 69 6.30 14.54 2.80
N VAL A 70 6.65 15.03 1.62
CA VAL A 70 5.73 15.79 0.75
C VAL A 70 5.25 14.87 -0.35
N TRP A 71 3.94 14.77 -0.50
CA TRP A 71 3.28 14.06 -1.59
C TRP A 71 2.80 15.08 -2.61
N ASP A 72 3.20 14.92 -3.88
CA ASP A 72 2.82 15.84 -4.95
C ASP A 72 2.38 15.05 -6.20
N GLY A 73 1.32 14.25 -6.01
CA GLY A 73 0.70 13.47 -7.08
C GLY A 73 1.34 12.12 -7.35
N GLY A 74 1.17 11.65 -8.58
CA GLY A 74 1.57 10.33 -9.05
C GLY A 74 1.36 10.21 -10.56
N ARG A 75 1.61 9.01 -11.09
CA ARG A 75 1.55 8.72 -12.52
C ARG A 75 0.71 7.48 -12.78
N LEU A 76 -0.18 7.54 -13.76
CA LEU A 76 -0.84 6.35 -14.29
C LEU A 76 0.19 5.47 -15.00
N LEU A 77 0.27 4.20 -14.59
CA LEU A 77 1.12 3.20 -15.23
C LEU A 77 0.34 2.40 -16.26
N GLU A 78 -0.87 1.94 -15.91
CA GLU A 78 -1.71 1.11 -16.78
C GLU A 78 -3.20 1.22 -16.37
N SER A 79 -4.11 1.10 -17.32
CA SER A 79 -5.56 1.01 -17.10
C SER A 79 -6.12 -0.36 -17.50
N GLY A 80 -7.21 -0.80 -16.88
CA GLY A 80 -7.84 -2.10 -17.18
C GLY A 80 -7.08 -3.30 -16.62
N THR A 81 -6.31 -3.11 -15.55
CA THR A 81 -5.38 -4.12 -15.00
C THR A 81 -6.05 -5.32 -14.35
N SER A 82 -7.30 -5.18 -13.92
CA SER A 82 -8.05 -6.23 -13.22
C SER A 82 -8.78 -7.19 -14.16
N GLY A 83 -9.05 -6.77 -15.40
CA GLY A 83 -9.93 -7.51 -16.33
C GLY A 83 -11.40 -7.56 -15.89
N ALA A 84 -11.81 -6.71 -14.93
CA ALA A 84 -13.20 -6.61 -14.48
C ALA A 84 -14.06 -5.83 -15.49
N GLU A 85 -15.02 -6.52 -16.13
CA GLU A 85 -16.03 -5.95 -17.05
C GLU A 85 -17.28 -5.41 -16.33
#